data_AF-A0A7X9CA98-F1
#
_entry.id   AF-A0A7X9CA98-F1
#
_cell.length_a   1.000
_cell.length_b   1.000
_cell.length_c   1.000
_cell.angle_alpha   90.00
_cell.angle_beta   90.00
_cell.angle_gamma   90.00
#
_symmetry.space_group_name_H-M   'P 1'
#
loop_
_entity.id
_entity.type
_entity.pdbx_description
1 polymer ?
#
loop_
_entity_poly.entity_id
_entity_poly.type
_entity_poly.pdbx_seq_one_letter_code
_entity_poly.pdbx_strand_id
1 'polypeptide(L)'
;MITTAALSPTRRQDIRGLLGTTTAHDGVSPLDEAAILALEGQEAQHLLIERPGDAGEAAALIGYTSVLEDGTVQGMVHPAHRRRGHGTAMLREALTLHADAAVWSHGALDGALAFLAGAGLAETRRLLTLRRDLAGGQPLPE
;
A
#
# COMPACT_ATOMS: atom_id res chain seq x y z
N MET A 1 -6.84 4.90 14.60
CA MET A 1 -6.82 4.83 13.13
C MET A 1 -7.60 6.02 12.63
N ILE A 2 -7.10 6.70 11.61
CA ILE A 2 -7.69 7.89 11.02
C ILE A 2 -8.18 7.50 9.62
N THR A 3 -9.40 7.88 9.26
CA THR A 3 -9.95 7.70 7.91
C THR A 3 -10.32 9.08 7.35
N THR A 4 -9.86 9.42 6.14
CA THR A 4 -10.08 10.74 5.54
C THR A 4 -10.05 10.70 4.01
N ALA A 5 -10.85 11.55 3.36
CA ALA A 5 -10.83 11.77 1.91
C ALA A 5 -9.79 12.80 1.46
N ALA A 6 -9.13 13.49 2.39
CA ALA A 6 -8.15 14.52 2.10
C ALA A 6 -6.98 14.48 3.08
N LEU A 7 -5.77 14.65 2.53
CA LEU A 7 -4.51 14.66 3.28
C LEU A 7 -3.96 16.08 3.38
N SER A 8 -3.45 16.42 4.57
CA SER A 8 -2.62 17.61 4.75
C SER A 8 -1.25 17.42 4.10
N PRO A 9 -0.51 18.51 3.78
CA PRO A 9 0.84 18.41 3.23
C PRO A 9 1.78 17.56 4.10
N THR A 10 1.71 17.69 5.43
CA THR A 10 2.49 16.88 6.37
C THR A 10 2.18 15.39 6.24
N ARG A 11 0.90 15.01 6.20
CA ARG A 11 0.53 13.58 6.04
C ARG A 11 0.98 13.02 4.69
N ARG A 12 0.89 13.80 3.61
CA ARG A 12 1.43 13.39 2.30
C ARG A 12 2.93 13.12 2.39
N GLN A 13 3.68 14.00 3.07
CA GLN A 13 5.11 13.81 3.31
C GLN A 13 5.38 12.54 4.13
N ASP A 14 4.64 12.31 5.22
CA ASP A 14 4.79 11.13 6.07
C ASP A 14 4.49 9.83 5.30
N ILE A 15 3.44 9.82 4.47
CA ILE A 15 3.09 8.69 3.60
C ILE A 15 4.21 8.42 2.59
N ARG A 16 4.77 9.46 1.96
CA ARG A 16 5.90 9.31 1.03
C ARG A 16 7.16 8.81 1.75
N GLY A 17 7.40 9.23 2.99
CA GLY A 17 8.47 8.71 3.83
C GLY A 17 8.30 7.23 4.13
N LEU A 18 7.11 6.82 4.60
CA LEU A 18 6.76 5.42 4.86
C LEU A 18 6.85 4.57 3.59
N LEU A 19 6.46 5.13 2.43
CA LEU A 19 6.56 4.48 1.13
C LEU A 19 8.02 4.18 0.81
N GLY A 20 8.90 5.18 0.94
CA GLY A 20 10.33 5.02 0.73
C GLY A 20 10.95 3.95 1.63
N THR A 21 10.66 3.96 2.93
CA THR A 21 11.15 2.96 3.88
C THR A 21 10.66 1.54 3.53
N THR A 22 9.40 1.40 3.17
CA THR A 22 8.82 0.09 2.85
C THR A 22 9.39 -0.44 1.54
N THR A 23 9.47 0.38 0.50
CA THR A 23 10.06 0.01 -0.80
C THR A 23 11.52 -0.39 -0.66
N ALA A 24 12.31 0.34 0.14
CA ALA A 24 13.71 -0.01 0.38
C ALA A 24 13.88 -1.35 1.11
N HIS A 25 12.97 -1.69 2.02
CA HIS A 25 13.00 -2.95 2.74
C HIS A 25 12.50 -4.14 1.91
N ASP A 26 11.43 -3.95 1.13
CA ASP A 26 10.75 -5.04 0.42
C ASP A 26 11.21 -5.22 -1.03
N GLY A 27 11.95 -4.25 -1.58
CA GLY A 27 12.43 -4.26 -2.97
C GLY A 27 11.34 -3.98 -4.02
N VAL A 28 10.09 -3.76 -3.59
CA VAL A 28 8.93 -3.47 -4.45
C VAL A 28 8.11 -2.34 -3.83
N SER A 29 7.61 -1.43 -4.67
CA SER A 29 6.70 -0.38 -4.20
C SER A 29 5.36 -0.98 -3.78
N PRO A 30 4.87 -0.71 -2.55
CA PRO A 30 3.55 -1.14 -2.10
C PRO A 30 2.38 -0.35 -2.72
N LEU A 31 2.66 0.74 -3.44
CA LEU A 31 1.68 1.59 -4.13
C LEU A 31 2.06 1.73 -5.61
N ASP A 32 1.05 1.76 -6.49
CA ASP A 32 1.22 2.16 -7.88
C ASP A 32 1.13 3.69 -8.08
N GLU A 33 1.27 4.13 -9.34
CA GLU A 33 1.20 5.53 -9.71
C GLU A 33 -0.18 6.15 -9.40
N ALA A 34 -1.27 5.42 -9.64
CA ALA A 34 -2.62 5.92 -9.37
C ALA A 34 -2.81 6.23 -7.87
N ALA A 35 -2.37 5.34 -6.99
CA ALA A 35 -2.41 5.56 -5.55
C ALA A 35 -1.50 6.72 -5.10
N ILE A 36 -0.38 6.94 -5.78
CA ILE A 36 0.53 8.08 -5.50
C ILE A 36 -0.08 9.41 -5.94
N LEU A 37 -0.74 9.45 -7.11
CA LEU A 37 -1.43 10.64 -7.61
C LEU A 37 -2.63 11.01 -6.72
N ALA A 38 -3.36 9.99 -6.24
CA ALA A 38 -4.50 10.18 -5.36
C ALA A 38 -4.17 10.85 -4.02
N LEU A 39 -2.90 10.91 -3.60
CA LEU A 39 -2.47 11.63 -2.39
C LEU A 39 -2.76 13.14 -2.45
N GLU A 40 -2.79 13.70 -3.66
CA GLU A 40 -3.01 15.13 -3.90
C GLU A 40 -4.50 15.46 -4.18
N GLY A 41 -5.33 14.45 -4.45
CA GLY A 41 -6.73 14.58 -4.87
C GLY A 41 -7.75 14.25 -3.77
N GLN A 42 -8.98 13.97 -4.19
CA GLN A 42 -10.09 13.49 -3.33
C GLN A 42 -10.67 12.15 -3.83
N GLU A 43 -10.00 11.50 -4.77
CA GLU A 43 -10.43 10.28 -5.47
C GLU A 43 -10.05 9.00 -4.70
N ALA A 44 -9.82 9.12 -3.39
CA ALA A 44 -9.49 8.01 -2.51
C ALA A 44 -9.92 8.25 -1.06
N GLN A 45 -10.19 7.17 -0.34
CA GLN A 45 -10.19 7.17 1.12
C GLN A 45 -8.82 6.73 1.64
N HIS A 46 -8.27 7.49 2.56
CA HIS A 46 -6.97 7.24 3.18
C HIS A 46 -7.14 6.79 4.63
N LEU A 47 -6.57 5.63 4.95
CA LEU A 47 -6.51 5.09 6.28
C LEU A 47 -5.09 5.23 6.82
N LEU A 48 -4.95 5.77 8.03
CA LEU A 48 -3.68 6.00 8.68
C LEU A 48 -3.65 5.37 10.07
N ILE A 49 -2.56 4.66 10.37
CA ILE A 49 -2.22 4.23 11.72
C ILE A 49 -0.96 4.98 12.14
N GLU A 50 -1.11 5.81 13.15
CA GLU A 50 -0.02 6.55 13.79
C GLU A 50 0.30 5.91 15.14
N ARG A 51 1.58 5.86 15.49
CA ARG A 51 2.05 5.57 16.84
C ARG A 51 2.24 6.90 17.56
N PRO A 52 1.77 7.06 18.80
CA PRO A 52 2.16 8.19 19.64
C PRO A 52 3.68 8.30 19.72
N GLY A 53 4.21 9.51 19.57
CA GLY A 53 5.62 9.78 19.87
C GLY A 53 5.88 9.70 21.37
N ASP A 54 7.13 9.51 21.75
CA ASP A 54 7.56 9.70 23.14
C ASP A 54 7.48 11.18 23.52
N ALA A 55 7.66 11.51 24.80
CA ALA A 55 7.49 12.87 25.31
C ALA A 55 8.34 13.90 24.54
N GLY A 56 7.69 14.72 23.70
CA GLY A 56 8.32 15.74 22.87
C GLY A 56 8.51 15.35 21.39
N GLU A 57 8.21 14.11 21.02
CA GLU A 57 8.25 13.64 19.63
C GLU A 57 6.87 13.65 18.98
N ALA A 58 6.84 13.94 17.67
CA ALA A 58 5.62 13.86 16.88
C ALA A 58 5.18 12.40 16.72
N ALA A 59 3.87 12.19 16.51
CA ALA A 59 3.36 10.87 16.18
C ALA A 59 3.99 10.36 14.87
N ALA A 60 4.37 9.09 14.85
CA ALA A 60 4.99 8.46 13.68
C ALA A 60 3.95 7.67 12.89
N LEU A 61 3.86 7.89 11.57
CA LEU A 61 3.02 7.10 10.69
C LEU A 61 3.62 5.69 10.50
N ILE A 62 2.88 4.65 10.88
CA ILE A 62 3.36 3.26 10.86
C ILE A 62 2.54 2.36 9.95
N GLY A 63 1.40 2.84 9.45
CA GLY A 63 0.56 2.12 8.51
C GLY A 63 -0.25 3.09 7.65
N TYR A 64 -0.37 2.76 6.37
CA TYR A 64 -1.14 3.52 5.39
C TYR A 64 -1.87 2.56 4.44
N THR A 65 -3.12 2.85 4.14
CA THR A 65 -3.90 2.17 3.10
C THR A 65 -4.74 3.21 2.35
N SER A 66 -4.75 3.14 1.01
CA SER A 66 -5.71 3.84 0.17
C SER A 66 -6.77 2.89 -0.35
N VAL A 67 -8.01 3.35 -0.40
CA VAL A 67 -9.11 2.77 -1.17
C VAL A 67 -9.45 3.76 -2.28
N LEU A 68 -9.13 3.42 -3.53
CA LEU A 68 -9.43 4.26 -4.69
C LEU A 68 -10.93 4.20 -5.04
N GLU A 69 -11.40 5.15 -5.85
CA GLU A 69 -12.80 5.22 -6.30
C GLU A 69 -13.27 3.96 -7.04
N ASP A 70 -12.36 3.25 -7.73
CA ASP A 70 -12.67 1.99 -8.41
C ASP A 70 -12.67 0.75 -7.48
N GLY A 71 -12.49 0.96 -6.17
CA GLY A 71 -12.43 -0.10 -5.17
C GLY A 71 -11.04 -0.71 -4.98
N THR A 72 -10.01 -0.27 -5.70
CA THR A 72 -8.65 -0.80 -5.53
C THR A 72 -8.09 -0.41 -4.16
N VAL A 73 -7.70 -1.42 -3.37
CA VAL A 73 -7.10 -1.25 -2.03
C VAL A 73 -5.62 -1.56 -2.09
N GLN A 74 -4.79 -0.62 -1.66
CA GLN A 74 -3.33 -0.76 -1.64
C GLN A 74 -2.76 -0.12 -0.38
N GLY A 75 -1.68 -0.66 0.17
CA GLY A 75 -1.12 -0.11 1.39
C GLY A 75 0.11 -0.82 1.92
N MET A 76 0.61 -0.27 3.01
CA MET A 76 1.81 -0.76 3.69
C MET A 76 1.72 -0.62 5.20
N VAL A 77 2.46 -1.49 5.90
CA VAL A 77 2.82 -1.33 7.31
C VAL A 77 4.33 -1.22 7.39
N HIS A 78 4.82 -0.26 8.17
CA HIS A 78 6.24 -0.06 8.43
C HIS A 78 6.90 -1.40 8.81
N PRO A 79 8.03 -1.80 8.19
CA PRO A 79 8.63 -3.13 8.40
C PRO A 79 8.81 -3.52 9.87
N ALA A 80 9.38 -2.62 10.69
CA ALA A 80 9.58 -2.84 12.12
C ALA A 80 8.29 -2.94 12.96
N HIS A 81 7.11 -2.77 12.36
CA HIS A 81 5.79 -2.77 13.00
C HIS A 81 4.85 -3.86 12.45
N ARG A 82 5.35 -4.72 11.57
CA ARG A 82 4.60 -5.86 11.06
C ARG A 82 4.28 -6.86 12.18
N ARG A 83 3.27 -7.70 11.92
CA ARG A 83 2.83 -8.80 12.81
C ARG A 83 2.27 -8.35 14.17
N ARG A 84 1.83 -7.09 14.26
CA ARG A 84 1.17 -6.50 15.45
C ARG A 84 -0.31 -6.16 15.24
N GLY A 85 -0.93 -6.72 14.19
CA GLY A 85 -2.36 -6.53 13.90
C GLY A 85 -2.72 -5.24 13.14
N HIS A 86 -1.78 -4.33 12.89
CA HIS A 86 -2.04 -3.08 12.14
C HIS A 86 -2.59 -3.33 10.72
N GLY A 87 -1.98 -4.26 9.98
CA GLY A 87 -2.46 -4.64 8.64
C GLY A 87 -3.87 -5.22 8.68
N THR A 88 -4.17 -6.10 9.65
CA THR A 88 -5.52 -6.65 9.84
C THR A 88 -6.56 -5.56 10.14
N ALA A 89 -6.20 -4.56 10.95
CA ALA A 89 -7.08 -3.45 11.27
C ALA A 89 -7.40 -2.60 10.03
N MET A 90 -6.38 -2.22 9.25
CA MET A 90 -6.57 -1.45 8.02
C MET A 90 -7.30 -2.23 6.94
N LEU A 91 -6.99 -3.52 6.76
CA LEU A 91 -7.68 -4.38 5.79
C LEU A 91 -9.18 -4.46 6.09
N ARG A 92 -9.55 -4.69 7.36
CA ARG A 92 -10.97 -4.77 7.75
C ARG A 92 -11.72 -3.49 7.42
N GLU A 93 -11.15 -2.35 7.78
CA GLU A 93 -11.76 -1.05 7.51
C GLU A 93 -11.85 -0.78 6.00
N ALA A 94 -10.78 -1.03 5.25
CA ALA A 94 -10.75 -0.81 3.81
C ALA A 94 -11.84 -1.60 3.07
N LEU A 95 -12.09 -2.86 3.47
CA LEU A 95 -13.15 -3.69 2.91
C LEU A 95 -14.56 -3.20 3.25
N THR A 96 -14.74 -2.35 4.27
CA THR A 96 -16.05 -1.73 4.57
C THR A 96 -16.30 -0.43 3.84
N LEU A 97 -15.26 0.20 3.28
CA LEU A 97 -15.37 1.50 2.60
C LEU A 97 -15.85 1.38 1.15
N HIS A 98 -15.72 0.21 0.54
CA HIS A 98 -16.17 -0.03 -0.84
C HIS A 98 -16.71 -1.45 -1.00
N ALA A 99 -17.89 -1.60 -1.60
CA ALA A 99 -18.55 -2.92 -1.74
C ALA A 99 -17.73 -3.90 -2.59
N ASP A 100 -17.10 -3.38 -3.65
CA ASP A 100 -16.27 -4.16 -4.57
C ASP A 100 -14.76 -4.04 -4.26
N ALA A 101 -14.41 -3.79 -2.99
CA ALA A 101 -13.02 -3.59 -2.59
C ALA A 101 -12.12 -4.78 -3.00
N ALA A 102 -11.08 -4.51 -3.78
CA ALA A 102 -10.13 -5.51 -4.24
C ALA A 102 -8.71 -5.12 -3.83
N VAL A 103 -8.04 -5.99 -3.06
CA VAL A 103 -6.69 -5.70 -2.54
C VAL A 103 -5.63 -6.08 -3.56
N TRP A 104 -4.78 -5.12 -3.91
CA TRP A 104 -3.65 -5.36 -4.80
C TRP A 104 -2.37 -5.59 -4.00
N SER A 105 -1.70 -6.71 -4.27
CA SER A 105 -0.42 -7.09 -3.62
C SER A 105 0.72 -6.99 -4.64
N HIS A 106 1.32 -5.80 -4.76
CA HIS A 106 2.47 -5.57 -5.64
C HIS A 106 3.62 -6.53 -5.34
N GLY A 107 4.20 -7.10 -6.41
CA GLY A 107 5.29 -8.08 -6.30
C GLY A 107 4.89 -9.44 -5.73
N ALA A 108 3.63 -9.62 -5.30
CA ALA A 108 3.12 -10.86 -4.72
C ALA A 108 4.03 -11.44 -3.63
N LEU A 109 4.55 -10.58 -2.74
CA LEU A 109 5.47 -10.97 -1.67
C LEU A 109 4.84 -12.04 -0.77
N ASP A 110 5.59 -13.08 -0.41
CA ASP A 110 5.10 -14.21 0.39
C ASP A 110 4.38 -13.77 1.68
N GLY A 111 4.94 -12.76 2.37
CA GLY A 111 4.35 -12.23 3.60
C GLY A 111 3.01 -11.52 3.37
N ALA A 112 2.83 -10.86 2.23
CA ALA A 112 1.58 -10.20 1.87
C ALA A 112 0.53 -11.23 1.41
N LEU A 113 0.91 -12.19 0.57
CA LEU A 113 0.03 -13.28 0.15
C LEU A 113 -0.46 -14.11 1.33
N ALA A 114 0.45 -14.51 2.24
CA ALA A 114 0.09 -15.26 3.44
C ALA A 114 -0.83 -14.46 4.37
N PHE A 115 -0.61 -13.14 4.48
CA PHE A 115 -1.50 -12.25 5.24
C PHE A 115 -2.91 -12.18 4.64
N LEU A 116 -3.02 -12.00 3.32
CA LEU A 116 -4.31 -11.90 2.63
C LEU A 116 -5.06 -13.23 2.66
N ALA A 117 -4.38 -14.35 2.39
CA ALA A 117 -4.96 -15.69 2.50
C ALA A 117 -5.42 -15.99 3.93
N GLY A 118 -4.60 -15.65 4.94
CA GLY A 118 -4.97 -15.79 6.35
C GLY A 118 -6.16 -14.90 6.78
N ALA A 119 -6.44 -13.84 6.04
CA ALA A 119 -7.63 -13.00 6.20
C ALA A 119 -8.85 -13.49 5.40
N GLY A 120 -8.73 -14.61 4.69
CA GLY A 120 -9.82 -15.21 3.90
C GLY A 120 -9.96 -14.66 2.48
N LEU A 121 -9.01 -13.84 2.00
CA LEU A 121 -9.01 -13.38 0.62
C LEU A 121 -8.36 -14.42 -0.29
N ALA A 122 -8.85 -14.53 -1.52
CA ALA A 122 -8.29 -15.37 -2.56
C ALA A 122 -7.80 -14.53 -3.74
N GLU A 123 -6.79 -15.01 -4.45
CA GLU A 123 -6.31 -14.37 -5.68
C GLU A 123 -7.37 -14.47 -6.78
N THR A 124 -7.85 -13.33 -7.26
CA THR A 124 -8.83 -13.24 -8.35
C THR A 124 -8.22 -12.76 -9.67
N ARG A 125 -7.04 -12.13 -9.61
CA ARG A 125 -6.32 -11.61 -10.77
C ARG A 125 -4.82 -11.61 -10.54
N ARG A 126 -4.06 -12.02 -11.57
CA ARG A 126 -2.60 -11.94 -11.63
C ARG A 126 -2.18 -11.01 -12.77
N LEU A 127 -1.24 -10.11 -12.50
CA LEU A 127 -0.63 -9.26 -13.52
C LEU A 127 0.87 -9.55 -13.59
N LEU A 128 1.33 -10.06 -14.74
CA LEU A 128 2.74 -10.40 -14.94
C LEU A 128 3.51 -9.19 -15.47
N THR A 129 4.55 -8.78 -14.76
CA THR A 129 5.53 -7.81 -15.26
C THR A 129 6.67 -8.56 -15.93
N LEU A 130 6.63 -8.64 -17.27
CA LEU A 130 7.68 -9.27 -18.06
C LEU A 130 8.76 -8.24 -18.43
N ARG A 131 10.01 -8.69 -18.48
CA ARG A 131 11.16 -7.87 -18.88
C ARG A 131 12.02 -8.66 -19.87
N ARG A 132 12.63 -7.97 -20.82
CA ARG A 132 13.63 -8.52 -21.75
C ARG A 132 14.80 -7.56 -21.79
N ASP A 133 16.00 -8.07 -21.53
CA ASP A 133 17.22 -7.27 -21.64
C ASP A 133 17.43 -6.82 -23.09
N LEU A 134 17.76 -5.54 -23.28
CA LEU A 134 18.00 -4.93 -24.59
C LEU A 134 19.48 -4.99 -25.01
N ALA A 135 20.20 -6.05 -24.62
CA ALA A 135 21.59 -6.22 -25.04
C ALA A 135 21.68 -6.05 -26.57
N GLY A 136 22.67 -5.27 -27.01
CA GLY A 136 22.76 -4.83 -28.41
C GLY A 136 22.75 -6.02 -29.38
N GLY A 137 21.81 -6.01 -30.33
CA GLY A 137 21.81 -6.93 -31.46
C GLY A 137 20.84 -8.11 -31.41
N GLN A 138 19.93 -8.21 -30.42
CA GLN A 138 18.87 -9.24 -30.49
C GLN A 138 17.76 -8.80 -31.46
N PRO A 139 17.55 -9.51 -32.58
CA PRO A 139 16.44 -9.20 -33.48
C PRO A 139 15.11 -9.36 -32.75
N LEU A 140 14.14 -8.50 -33.09
CA LEU A 140 12.76 -8.69 -32.64
C LEU A 140 12.19 -9.96 -33.29
N PRO A 141 11.33 -10.71 -32.59
CA PRO A 141 10.54 -11.76 -33.22
C PRO A 141 9.73 -11.17 -34.38
N GLU A 142 9.58 -11.93 -35.47
CA GLU A 142 8.58 -11.63 -36.52
C GLU A 142 7.15 -11.70 -35.97
#